data_AF-A0A9P9G6Z7-F1
#
_entry.id   AF-A0A9P9G6Z7-F1
#
_cell.length_a   1.000
_cell.length_b   1.000
_cell.length_c   1.000
_cell.angle_alpha   90.00
_cell.angle_beta   90.00
_cell.angle_gamma   90.00
#
_symmetry.space_group_name_H-M   'P 1'
#
loop_
_entity.id
_entity.type
_entity.pdbx_description
1 polymer ?
#
loop_
_entity_poly.entity_id
_entity_poly.type
_entity_poly.pdbx_seq_one_letter_code
_entity_poly.pdbx_strand_id
1 'polypeptide(L)'
;CELRDIGLGDGILPASLENEPLLLPSLIRMMQLRRADSEIPRFAFDRDEATRAQTEAIATDLPPIDWVQALMKRADECELNRECEASWNGEIHAPILEQAFRISRFVSNGPVDFRYSQAAQIIHAYKPREAPSKMVDFCVFYRPGKGSAEEQAIEDICQTRPAQSINHTDLGDLCKRPIALSIETKRPNVERDNATLQI
;
A
#
# COMPACT_ATOMS: atom_id res chain seq x y z
N CYS A 1 13.47 -11.78 8.04
CA CYS A 1 12.95 -11.24 6.78
C CYS A 1 13.69 -9.95 6.48
N GLU A 2 14.66 -9.98 5.56
CA GLU A 2 15.29 -8.75 5.10
C GLU A 2 14.33 -8.03 4.15
N LEU A 3 14.30 -6.69 4.13
CA LEU A 3 13.44 -5.90 3.21
C LEU A 3 13.62 -6.31 1.73
N ARG A 4 14.77 -6.89 1.41
CA ARG A 4 15.11 -7.45 0.09
C ARG A 4 14.24 -8.65 -0.28
N ASP A 5 13.91 -9.51 0.67
CA ASP A 5 13.11 -10.72 0.45
C ASP A 5 11.66 -10.34 0.13
N ILE A 6 11.13 -9.33 0.84
CA ILE A 6 9.81 -8.74 0.58
C ILE A 6 9.75 -8.14 -0.83
N GLY A 7 10.79 -7.42 -1.25
CA GLY A 7 10.86 -6.81 -2.58
C GLY A 7 10.90 -7.81 -3.74
N LEU A 8 11.34 -9.05 -3.48
CA LEU A 8 11.34 -10.16 -4.45
C LEU A 8 10.11 -11.06 -4.33
N GLY A 9 9.28 -10.84 -3.30
CA GLY A 9 8.13 -11.68 -2.98
C GLY A 9 8.53 -13.07 -2.48
N ASP A 10 9.68 -13.21 -1.83
CA ASP A 10 10.14 -14.48 -1.23
C ASP A 10 9.53 -14.66 0.16
N GLY A 11 8.92 -15.83 0.41
CA GLY A 11 8.34 -16.19 1.70
C GLY A 11 7.21 -15.30 2.20
N ILE A 12 6.54 -14.55 1.33
CA ILE A 12 5.48 -13.59 1.72
C ILE A 12 4.11 -14.25 1.96
N LEU A 13 3.89 -15.46 1.44
CA LEU A 13 2.66 -16.23 1.58
C LEU A 13 2.85 -17.37 2.59
N PRO A 14 1.85 -17.68 3.43
CA PRO A 14 1.90 -18.82 4.33
C PRO A 14 1.95 -20.17 3.58
N ALA A 15 2.71 -21.13 4.12
CA ALA A 15 2.81 -22.49 3.57
C ALA A 15 1.44 -23.19 3.43
N SER A 16 0.51 -22.92 4.35
CA SER A 16 -0.85 -23.49 4.33
C SER A 16 -1.60 -23.19 3.03
N LEU A 17 -1.31 -22.06 2.38
CA LEU A 17 -1.97 -21.66 1.14
C LEU A 17 -1.45 -22.40 -0.10
N GLU A 18 -0.28 -23.05 -0.03
CA GLU A 18 0.31 -23.77 -1.19
C GLU A 18 -0.57 -24.93 -1.65
N ASN A 19 -1.33 -25.52 -0.72
CA ASN A 19 -2.13 -26.73 -0.97
C ASN A 19 -3.64 -26.54 -0.73
N GLU A 20 -4.10 -25.30 -0.54
CA GLU A 20 -5.52 -25.00 -0.26
C GLU A 20 -6.39 -25.25 -1.52
N PRO A 21 -7.29 -26.26 -1.50
CA PRO A 21 -8.03 -26.69 -2.69
C PRO A 21 -9.07 -25.68 -3.18
N LEU A 22 -9.42 -24.67 -2.38
CA LEU A 22 -10.37 -23.61 -2.76
C LEU A 22 -9.70 -22.39 -3.39
N LEU A 23 -8.44 -22.12 -3.04
CA LEU A 23 -7.68 -20.98 -3.56
C LEU A 23 -7.14 -21.28 -4.95
N LEU A 24 -6.51 -22.45 -5.13
CA LEU A 24 -5.80 -22.75 -6.36
C LEU A 24 -6.69 -22.74 -7.61
N PRO A 25 -7.79 -23.50 -7.71
CA PRO A 25 -8.51 -23.62 -8.98
C PRO A 25 -9.18 -22.31 -9.43
N SER A 26 -9.69 -21.52 -8.50
CA SER A 26 -10.45 -20.29 -8.81
C SER A 26 -9.54 -19.10 -9.11
N LEU A 27 -8.50 -18.88 -8.28
CA LEU A 27 -7.49 -17.85 -8.54
C LEU A 27 -6.64 -18.20 -9.78
N ILE A 28 -6.21 -19.46 -9.93
CA ILE A 28 -5.44 -19.89 -11.11
C ILE A 28 -6.30 -19.72 -12.37
N ARG A 29 -7.58 -20.10 -12.38
CA ARG A 29 -8.47 -19.91 -13.54
C ARG A 29 -8.62 -18.43 -13.92
N MET A 30 -8.68 -17.51 -12.95
CA MET A 30 -8.77 -16.07 -13.22
C MET A 30 -7.43 -15.44 -13.61
N MET A 31 -6.32 -15.88 -13.02
CA MET A 31 -4.98 -15.43 -13.41
C MET A 31 -4.60 -15.93 -14.81
N GLN A 32 -5.00 -17.15 -15.16
CA GLN A 32 -4.86 -17.75 -16.50
C GLN A 32 -5.59 -16.96 -17.59
N LEU A 33 -6.63 -16.19 -17.26
CA LEU A 33 -7.37 -15.38 -18.25
C LEU A 33 -6.63 -14.13 -18.70
N ARG A 34 -5.60 -13.66 -17.97
CA ARG A 34 -4.91 -12.40 -18.31
C ARG A 34 -3.50 -12.55 -18.88
N ARG A 35 -2.71 -13.55 -18.49
CA ARG A 35 -1.38 -13.84 -19.09
C ARG A 35 -1.03 -15.33 -18.91
N ALA A 36 -0.35 -15.90 -19.90
CA ALA A 36 0.14 -17.28 -19.93
C ALA A 36 0.72 -17.72 -18.56
N ASP A 37 0.32 -18.90 -18.10
CA ASP A 37 1.02 -19.73 -17.08
C ASP A 37 1.54 -19.00 -15.84
N SER A 38 0.76 -18.09 -15.28
CA SER A 38 1.13 -17.41 -14.02
C SER A 38 0.70 -18.24 -12.81
N GLU A 39 1.39 -19.36 -12.57
CA GLU A 39 1.35 -20.01 -11.26
C GLU A 39 2.02 -19.11 -10.22
N ILE A 40 1.49 -19.05 -9.00
CA ILE A 40 2.19 -18.40 -7.89
C ILE A 40 3.52 -19.14 -7.71
N PRO A 41 4.68 -18.45 -7.83
CA PRO A 41 5.96 -19.13 -7.75
C PRO A 41 6.14 -19.84 -6.40
N ARG A 42 6.77 -21.01 -6.41
CA ARG A 42 6.99 -21.81 -5.18
C ARG A 42 7.79 -21.09 -4.08
N PHE A 43 8.60 -20.10 -4.47
CA PHE A 43 9.36 -19.26 -3.54
C PHE A 43 8.49 -18.23 -2.82
N ALA A 44 7.29 -17.92 -3.33
CA ALA A 44 6.41 -16.98 -2.65
C ALA A 44 5.87 -17.53 -1.32
N PHE A 45 5.88 -18.86 -1.15
CA PHE A 45 5.43 -19.52 0.06
C PHE A 45 6.57 -19.63 1.08
N ASP A 46 6.31 -19.22 2.31
CA ASP A 46 7.20 -19.34 3.44
C ASP A 46 7.42 -20.81 3.78
N ARG A 47 8.67 -21.25 3.66
CA ARG A 47 9.10 -22.61 3.98
C ARG A 47 10.03 -22.64 5.19
N ASP A 48 10.37 -21.48 5.75
CA ASP A 48 11.23 -21.41 6.91
C ASP A 48 10.38 -21.68 8.17
N GLU A 49 10.74 -22.75 8.87
CA GLU A 49 10.05 -23.16 10.08
C GLU A 49 10.13 -22.08 11.19
N ALA A 50 11.18 -21.25 11.17
CA ALA A 50 11.34 -20.15 12.12
C ALA A 50 10.32 -19.01 11.91
N THR A 51 9.88 -18.77 10.67
CA THR A 51 8.92 -17.70 10.33
C THR A 51 7.50 -18.19 10.11
N ARG A 52 7.31 -19.50 9.93
CA ARG A 52 6.01 -20.12 9.63
C ARG A 52 4.88 -19.66 10.56
N ALA A 53 5.09 -19.64 11.88
CA ALA A 53 4.04 -19.22 12.83
C ALA A 53 3.59 -17.77 12.62
N GLN A 54 4.53 -16.88 12.26
CA GLN A 54 4.24 -15.47 11.98
C GLN A 54 3.49 -15.33 10.65
N THR A 55 3.91 -16.05 9.63
CA THR A 55 3.28 -16.01 8.30
C THR A 55 1.86 -16.61 8.35
N GLU A 56 1.64 -17.68 9.11
CA GLU A 56 0.30 -18.23 9.35
C GLU A 56 -0.61 -17.26 10.13
N ALA A 57 -0.07 -16.47 11.07
CA ALA A 57 -0.83 -15.41 11.71
C ALA A 57 -1.26 -14.33 10.71
N ILE A 58 -0.38 -13.96 9.77
CA ILE A 58 -0.72 -13.05 8.67
C ILE A 58 -1.82 -13.65 7.77
N ALA A 59 -1.81 -14.97 7.56
CA ALA A 59 -2.86 -15.68 6.79
C ALA A 59 -4.27 -15.40 7.31
N THR A 60 -4.42 -15.24 8.63
CA THR A 60 -5.72 -15.02 9.26
C THR A 60 -6.34 -13.67 8.92
N ASP A 61 -5.55 -12.71 8.43
CA ASP A 61 -5.98 -11.37 8.07
C ASP A 61 -6.02 -11.14 6.54
N LEU A 62 -5.89 -12.22 5.75
CA LEU A 62 -6.03 -12.14 4.31
C LEU A 62 -7.49 -11.85 3.91
N PRO A 63 -7.71 -11.09 2.81
CA PRO A 63 -9.05 -10.83 2.33
C PRO A 63 -9.78 -12.13 1.96
N PRO A 64 -11.10 -12.21 2.23
CA PRO A 64 -11.93 -13.31 1.75
C PRO A 64 -11.82 -13.51 0.24
N ILE A 65 -11.90 -14.76 -0.22
CA ILE A 65 -11.70 -15.08 -1.64
C ILE A 65 -12.72 -14.37 -2.53
N ASP A 66 -13.99 -14.31 -2.14
CA ASP A 66 -15.06 -13.63 -2.87
C ASP A 66 -14.79 -12.13 -3.01
N TRP A 67 -14.20 -11.50 -2.00
CA TRP A 67 -13.73 -10.12 -2.08
C TRP A 67 -12.64 -9.97 -3.13
N VAL A 68 -11.65 -10.88 -3.17
CA VAL A 68 -10.58 -10.89 -4.18
C VAL A 68 -11.17 -11.06 -5.58
N GLN A 69 -12.13 -11.97 -5.76
CA GLN A 69 -12.80 -12.17 -7.06
C GLN A 69 -13.55 -10.92 -7.53
N ALA A 70 -14.26 -10.26 -6.62
CA ALA A 70 -14.98 -9.02 -6.92
C ALA A 70 -14.03 -7.89 -7.30
N LEU A 71 -12.91 -7.74 -6.57
CA LEU A 71 -11.88 -6.75 -6.88
C LEU A 71 -11.24 -7.02 -8.25
N MET A 72 -10.92 -8.29 -8.56
CA MET A 72 -10.38 -8.66 -9.87
C MET A 72 -11.36 -8.33 -10.98
N LYS A 73 -12.65 -8.68 -10.84
CA LYS A 73 -13.67 -8.30 -11.82
C LYS A 73 -13.75 -6.78 -12.00
N ARG A 74 -13.58 -6.00 -10.94
CA ARG A 74 -13.55 -4.54 -11.03
C ARG A 74 -12.31 -4.04 -11.80
N ALA A 75 -11.14 -4.61 -11.52
CA ALA A 75 -9.92 -4.30 -12.27
C ALA A 75 -10.07 -4.65 -13.76
N ASP A 76 -10.78 -5.73 -14.05
CA ASP A 76 -11.07 -6.17 -15.40
C ASP A 76 -11.91 -5.14 -16.18
N GLU A 77 -12.95 -4.61 -15.54
CA GLU A 77 -13.79 -3.54 -16.07
C GLU A 77 -12.98 -2.26 -16.27
N CYS A 78 -12.14 -1.86 -15.30
CA CYS A 78 -11.30 -0.68 -15.40
C CYS A 78 -10.32 -0.76 -16.59
N GLU A 79 -9.69 -1.92 -16.81
CA GLU A 79 -8.81 -2.15 -17.95
C GLU A 79 -9.58 -2.11 -19.27
N LEU A 80 -10.71 -2.83 -19.36
CA LEU A 80 -11.53 -2.89 -20.58
C LEU A 80 -12.00 -1.50 -21.02
N ASN A 81 -12.43 -0.68 -20.06
CA ASN A 81 -12.92 0.67 -20.31
C ASN A 81 -11.79 1.71 -20.43
N ARG A 82 -10.53 1.32 -20.24
CA ARG A 82 -9.35 2.21 -20.24
C ARG A 82 -9.49 3.36 -19.25
N GLU A 83 -9.98 3.03 -18.06
CA GLU A 83 -10.18 3.97 -16.97
C GLU A 83 -8.90 4.75 -16.62
N CYS A 84 -9.06 5.99 -16.20
CA CYS A 84 -7.94 6.86 -15.85
C CYS A 84 -7.31 6.46 -14.51
N GLU A 85 -6.11 6.96 -14.23
CA GLU A 85 -5.38 6.64 -12.98
C GLU A 85 -6.19 6.98 -11.72
N ALA A 86 -6.94 8.09 -11.73
CA ALA A 86 -7.82 8.45 -10.62
C ALA A 86 -8.95 7.42 -10.39
N SER A 87 -9.53 6.87 -11.47
CA SER A 87 -10.50 5.77 -11.36
C SER A 87 -9.85 4.52 -10.77
N TRP A 88 -8.65 4.13 -11.23
CA TRP A 88 -7.90 3.00 -10.65
C TRP A 88 -7.58 3.20 -9.16
N ASN A 89 -7.20 4.43 -8.78
CA ASN A 89 -6.96 4.80 -7.39
C ASN A 89 -8.20 4.61 -6.51
N GLY A 90 -9.37 5.06 -6.97
CA GLY A 90 -10.61 4.94 -6.20
C GLY A 90 -11.19 3.54 -6.19
N GLU A 91 -11.09 2.80 -7.30
CA GLU A 91 -11.80 1.54 -7.52
C GLU A 91 -11.00 0.31 -7.12
N ILE A 92 -9.66 0.39 -7.15
CA ILE A 92 -8.77 -0.76 -6.92
C ILE A 92 -7.80 -0.49 -5.77
N HIS A 93 -6.99 0.57 -5.87
CA HIS A 93 -5.91 0.78 -4.91
C HIS A 93 -6.42 1.19 -3.52
N ALA A 94 -7.40 2.10 -3.44
CA ALA A 94 -8.00 2.49 -2.17
C ALA A 94 -8.67 1.30 -1.46
N PRO A 95 -9.50 0.45 -2.09
CA PRO A 95 -10.02 -0.76 -1.45
C PRO A 95 -8.96 -1.72 -0.90
N ILE A 96 -7.84 -1.91 -1.61
CA ILE A 96 -6.71 -2.72 -1.10
C ILE A 96 -6.12 -2.10 0.17
N LEU A 97 -5.90 -0.78 0.17
CA LEU A 97 -5.37 -0.07 1.34
C LEU A 97 -6.39 -0.03 2.49
N GLU A 98 -7.68 0.07 2.21
CA GLU A 98 -8.76 -0.04 3.21
C GLU A 98 -8.70 -1.43 3.87
N GLN A 99 -8.57 -2.50 3.10
CA GLN A 99 -8.46 -3.86 3.62
C GLN A 99 -7.21 -4.05 4.51
N ALA A 100 -6.09 -3.40 4.18
CA ALA A 100 -4.84 -3.54 4.94
C ALA A 100 -4.82 -2.71 6.23
N PHE A 101 -5.39 -1.50 6.22
CA PHE A 101 -5.22 -0.53 7.32
C PHE A 101 -6.48 -0.27 8.14
N ARG A 102 -7.62 -0.86 7.77
CA ARG A 102 -8.91 -0.53 8.40
C ARG A 102 -9.77 -1.76 8.68
N ILE A 103 -10.46 -1.72 9.82
CA ILE A 103 -11.49 -2.72 10.19
C ILE A 103 -12.74 -2.53 9.31
N SER A 104 -13.01 -1.30 8.92
CA SER A 104 -14.03 -0.94 7.93
C SER A 104 -13.63 0.36 7.26
N ARG A 105 -14.31 0.75 6.17
CA ARG A 105 -14.04 2.00 5.44
C ARG A 105 -13.86 3.24 6.34
N PHE A 106 -14.55 3.30 7.48
CA PHE A 106 -14.53 4.45 8.40
C PHE A 106 -13.74 4.24 9.69
N VAL A 107 -13.19 3.05 9.94
CA VAL A 107 -12.55 2.70 11.23
C VAL A 107 -11.17 2.10 10.99
N SER A 108 -10.10 2.82 11.39
CA SER A 108 -8.71 2.36 11.30
C SER A 108 -8.45 1.12 12.16
N ASN A 109 -7.55 0.26 11.69
CA ASN A 109 -7.05 -0.90 12.44
C ASN A 109 -5.77 -0.51 13.21
N GLY A 110 -5.94 0.34 14.24
CA GLY A 110 -4.83 0.82 15.06
C GLY A 110 -4.32 2.21 14.66
N PRO A 111 -3.06 2.56 15.03
CA PRO A 111 -2.54 3.92 14.88
C PRO A 111 -1.95 4.21 13.49
N VAL A 112 -1.79 3.21 12.63
CA VAL A 112 -1.34 3.41 11.25
C VAL A 112 -2.56 3.39 10.32
N ASP A 113 -2.62 4.35 9.41
CA ASP A 113 -3.71 4.48 8.43
C ASP A 113 -3.15 5.09 7.14
N PHE A 114 -3.97 5.17 6.10
CA PHE A 114 -3.58 5.73 4.81
C PHE A 114 -4.50 6.87 4.37
N ARG A 115 -4.01 7.69 3.43
CA ARG A 115 -4.76 8.82 2.86
C ARG A 115 -4.44 9.06 1.40
N TYR A 116 -5.48 9.38 0.64
CA TYR A 116 -5.36 9.95 -0.70
C TYR A 116 -4.70 11.34 -0.67
N SER A 117 -3.58 11.49 -1.37
CA SER A 117 -2.63 12.59 -1.15
C SER A 117 -2.18 13.29 -2.44
N GLN A 118 -2.95 13.20 -3.52
CA GLN A 118 -2.62 13.86 -4.80
C GLN A 118 -2.50 15.39 -4.73
N ALA A 119 -2.99 16.03 -3.66
CA ALA A 119 -2.85 17.46 -3.42
C ALA A 119 -1.66 17.80 -2.49
N ALA A 120 -0.92 16.81 -2.00
CA ALA A 120 0.19 17.00 -1.05
C ALA A 120 1.41 17.55 -1.80
N GLN A 121 1.57 18.86 -1.77
CA GLN A 121 2.75 19.51 -2.33
C GLN A 121 3.89 19.53 -1.32
N ILE A 122 5.12 19.44 -1.84
CA ILE A 122 6.33 19.65 -1.04
C ILE A 122 6.37 21.14 -0.64
N ILE A 123 6.46 21.42 0.66
CA ILE A 123 6.65 22.76 1.20
C ILE A 123 7.84 23.40 0.50
N HIS A 124 7.66 24.64 0.02
CA HIS A 124 8.66 25.32 -0.81
C HIS A 124 10.06 25.35 -0.19
N ALA A 125 10.17 25.47 1.14
CA ALA A 125 11.45 25.46 1.87
C ALA A 125 12.23 24.14 1.75
N TYR A 126 11.54 23.03 1.49
CA TYR A 126 12.16 21.71 1.28
C TYR A 126 12.31 21.35 -0.21
N LYS A 127 11.74 22.15 -1.12
CA LYS A 127 11.77 21.85 -2.55
C LYS A 127 13.16 22.15 -3.14
N PRO A 128 13.85 21.17 -3.74
CA PRO A 128 15.07 21.44 -4.48
C PRO A 128 14.79 22.36 -5.67
N ARG A 129 15.68 23.32 -5.95
CA ARG A 129 15.47 24.40 -6.96
C ARG A 129 15.10 23.89 -8.36
N GLU A 130 15.60 22.74 -8.75
CA GLU A 130 15.44 22.17 -10.10
C GLU A 130 14.60 20.89 -10.10
N ALA A 131 14.08 20.46 -8.94
CA ALA A 131 13.31 19.23 -8.88
C ALA A 131 11.88 19.44 -9.42
N PRO A 132 11.38 18.54 -10.28
CA PRO A 132 9.97 18.55 -10.65
C PRO A 132 9.12 18.34 -9.40
N SER A 133 7.96 19.00 -9.36
CA SER A 133 6.99 18.77 -8.28
C SER A 133 6.29 17.44 -8.54
N LYS A 134 6.88 16.34 -8.08
CA LYS A 134 6.17 15.06 -8.05
C LYS A 134 5.22 15.06 -6.85
N MET A 135 3.97 14.73 -7.11
CA MET A 135 2.96 14.45 -6.09
C MET A 135 2.85 12.93 -5.97
N VAL A 136 2.26 12.47 -4.87
CA VAL A 136 2.06 11.05 -4.59
C VAL A 136 0.57 10.77 -4.50
N ASP A 137 0.12 9.62 -4.99
CA ASP A 137 -1.30 9.26 -4.96
C ASP A 137 -1.82 9.01 -3.55
N PHE A 138 -1.03 8.31 -2.73
CA PHE A 138 -1.38 7.99 -1.35
C PHE A 138 -0.18 8.18 -0.42
N CYS A 139 -0.47 8.29 0.87
CA CYS A 139 0.53 8.10 1.91
C CYS A 139 -0.02 7.19 3.01
N VAL A 140 0.88 6.46 3.67
CA VAL A 140 0.65 5.75 4.93
C VAL A 140 1.26 6.60 6.04
N PHE A 141 0.47 6.86 7.08
CA PHE A 141 0.84 7.77 8.16
C PHE A 141 0.57 7.13 9.52
N TYR A 142 1.33 7.60 10.51
CA TYR A 142 1.12 7.27 11.92
C TYR A 142 0.26 8.35 12.60
N ARG A 143 -0.74 7.92 13.36
CA ARG A 143 -1.62 8.71 14.21
C ARG A 143 -1.17 8.52 15.66
N PRO A 144 -0.43 9.49 16.25
CA PRO A 144 -0.11 9.42 17.67
C PRO A 144 -1.40 9.44 18.50
N GLY A 145 -1.35 8.80 19.67
CA GLY A 145 -2.44 8.84 20.63
C GLY A 145 -2.60 10.25 21.20
N LYS A 146 -3.83 10.68 21.43
CA LYS A 146 -4.07 12.00 22.01
C LYS A 146 -3.48 12.10 23.42
N GLY A 147 -2.68 13.12 23.67
CA GLY A 147 -1.95 13.34 24.92
C GLY A 147 -0.77 12.39 25.13
N SER A 148 -0.37 11.63 24.10
CA SER A 148 0.76 10.73 24.22
C SER A 148 2.10 11.48 24.15
N ALA A 149 3.17 10.84 24.62
CA ALA A 149 4.52 11.41 24.53
C ALA A 149 4.94 11.62 23.08
N GLU A 150 4.49 10.76 22.16
CA GLU A 150 4.74 10.89 20.73
C GLU A 150 4.04 12.11 20.14
N GLU A 151 2.79 12.38 20.53
CA GLU A 151 2.07 13.59 20.09
C GLU A 151 2.84 14.84 20.55
N GLN A 152 3.21 14.92 21.82
CA GLN A 152 3.97 16.06 22.37
C GLN A 152 5.32 16.23 21.67
N ALA A 153 6.06 15.14 21.45
CA ALA A 153 7.35 15.18 20.76
C ALA A 153 7.22 15.69 19.32
N ILE A 154 6.17 15.25 18.61
CA ILE A 154 5.87 15.75 17.26
C ILE A 154 5.58 17.26 17.30
N GLU A 155 4.75 17.71 18.25
CA GLU A 155 4.42 19.13 18.39
C GLU A 155 5.66 19.98 18.68
N ASP A 156 6.52 19.53 19.59
CA ASP A 156 7.77 20.23 19.95
C ASP A 156 8.72 20.33 18.74
N ILE A 157 8.88 19.25 17.98
CA ILE A 157 9.70 19.24 16.76
C ILE A 157 9.12 20.21 15.72
N CYS A 158 7.80 20.20 15.52
CA CYS A 158 7.13 21.05 14.54
C CYS A 158 7.32 22.55 14.81
N GLN A 159 7.52 22.99 16.06
CA GLN A 159 7.67 24.42 16.40
C GLN A 159 8.81 25.10 15.63
N THR A 160 9.85 24.36 15.24
CA THR A 160 11.05 24.89 14.57
C THR A 160 11.11 24.59 13.08
N ARG A 161 10.15 23.84 12.53
CA ARG A 161 10.17 23.37 11.14
C ARG A 161 9.37 24.27 10.21
N PRO A 162 9.78 24.41 8.94
CA PRO A 162 8.96 25.02 7.90
C PRO A 162 7.50 24.54 7.92
N ALA A 163 6.58 25.49 7.82
CA ALA A 163 5.12 25.29 7.87
C ALA A 163 4.62 24.53 9.12
N GLN A 164 5.42 24.47 10.19
CA GLN A 164 5.12 23.72 11.41
C GLN A 164 4.76 22.24 11.14
N SER A 165 5.38 21.66 10.12
CA SER A 165 5.10 20.30 9.69
C SER A 165 6.21 19.33 10.08
N ILE A 166 5.82 18.15 10.55
CA ILE A 166 6.71 17.01 10.77
C ILE A 166 7.17 16.41 9.44
N ASN A 167 6.37 16.61 8.38
CA ASN A 167 6.57 16.07 7.04
C ASN A 167 7.09 17.14 6.07
N HIS A 168 7.35 16.72 4.84
CA HIS A 168 7.70 17.60 3.73
C HIS A 168 6.46 18.32 3.12
N THR A 169 5.26 18.04 3.61
CA THR A 169 3.98 18.68 3.19
C THR A 169 3.23 19.19 4.42
N ASP A 170 2.43 20.24 4.27
CA ASP A 170 1.55 20.82 5.29
C ASP A 170 0.06 20.55 5.00
N LEU A 171 -0.24 19.57 4.13
CA LEU A 171 -1.60 19.24 3.72
C LEU A 171 -2.46 18.75 4.91
N GLY A 172 -3.34 19.62 5.39
CA GLY A 172 -4.32 19.29 6.42
C GLY A 172 -3.63 18.84 7.72
N ASP A 173 -4.15 17.78 8.34
CA ASP A 173 -3.55 17.23 9.57
C ASP A 173 -2.31 16.35 9.32
N LEU A 174 -1.86 16.18 8.07
CA LEU A 174 -0.57 15.51 7.81
C LEU A 174 0.60 16.32 8.38
N CYS A 175 0.45 17.62 8.66
CA CYS A 175 1.50 18.39 9.33
C CYS A 175 1.89 17.84 10.72
N LYS A 176 1.00 17.06 11.35
CA LYS A 176 1.21 16.44 12.67
C LYS A 176 1.18 14.91 12.66
N ARG A 177 1.03 14.29 11.49
CA ARG A 177 0.96 12.83 11.33
C ARG A 177 2.12 12.34 10.49
N PRO A 178 3.18 11.78 11.10
CA PRO A 178 4.37 11.36 10.35
C PRO A 178 4.00 10.42 9.20
N ILE A 179 4.47 10.73 7.99
CA ILE A 179 4.33 9.86 6.82
C ILE A 179 5.44 8.81 6.88
N ALA A 180 5.05 7.55 6.90
CA ALA A 180 5.96 6.40 6.90
C ALA A 180 6.24 5.90 5.48
N LEU A 181 5.25 5.98 4.60
CA LEU A 181 5.35 5.54 3.21
C LEU A 181 4.57 6.50 2.30
N SER A 182 5.20 6.91 1.21
CA SER A 182 4.53 7.56 0.08
C SER A 182 4.31 6.54 -1.03
N ILE A 183 3.13 6.54 -1.64
CA ILE A 183 2.74 5.58 -2.68
C ILE A 183 2.35 6.38 -3.92
N GLU A 184 3.09 6.14 -4.99
CA GLU A 184 2.72 6.54 -6.34
C GLU A 184 2.25 5.31 -7.09
N THR A 185 1.10 5.42 -7.74
CA THR A 185 0.55 4.37 -8.59
C THR A 185 0.81 4.69 -10.05
N LYS A 186 0.81 3.64 -10.87
CA LYS A 186 0.85 3.77 -12.32
C LYS A 186 -0.13 2.79 -12.92
N ARG A 187 -0.75 3.21 -14.03
CA ARG A 187 -1.62 2.32 -14.79
C ARG A 187 -0.85 1.09 -15.29
N PRO A 188 -1.50 -0.09 -15.33
CA PRO A 188 -0.92 -1.27 -15.95
C PRO A 188 -0.46 -0.96 -17.39
N ASN A 189 0.71 -1.48 -17.76
CA ASN A 189 1.25 -1.50 -19.14
C ASN A 189 1.64 -0.16 -19.79
N VAL A 190 1.52 0.98 -19.12
CA VAL A 190 1.88 2.28 -19.72
C VAL A 190 3.28 2.75 -19.31
N GLU A 191 3.79 2.41 -18.12
CA GLU A 191 5.00 3.06 -17.59
C GLU A 191 5.90 2.16 -16.70
N ARG A 192 6.14 0.90 -17.09
CA ARG A 192 7.11 0.05 -16.35
C ARG A 192 8.52 0.65 -16.28
N ASP A 193 8.88 1.49 -17.25
CA ASP A 193 10.24 2.05 -17.37
C ASP A 193 10.49 3.33 -16.55
N ASN A 194 9.46 3.96 -15.96
CA ASN A 194 9.61 5.22 -15.22
C ASN A 194 9.57 5.07 -13.69
N ALA A 195 9.39 3.85 -13.17
CA ALA A 195 9.28 3.58 -11.73
C ALA A 195 10.63 3.63 -10.98
N THR A 196 11.75 3.95 -11.65
CA THR A 196 13.10 3.78 -11.09
C THR A 196 13.64 4.98 -10.31
N LEU A 197 12.87 6.06 -10.13
CA LEU A 197 13.33 7.19 -9.32
C LEU A 197 12.21 7.80 -8.47
N GLN A 198 12.17 7.36 -7.22
CA GLN A 198 11.49 8.03 -6.11
C GLN A 198 12.54 8.14 -5.00
N ILE A 199 13.11 9.35 -4.86
CA ILE A 199 14.02 9.73 -3.77
C ILE A 199 13.14 10.26 -2.64
#